data_AF-A0A2A5P1A1-F1
#
_entry.id   AF-A0A2A5P1A1-F1
#
_cell.length_a   1.000
_cell.length_b   1.000
_cell.length_c   1.000
_cell.angle_alpha   90.00
_cell.angle_beta   90.00
_cell.angle_gamma   90.00
#
_symmetry.space_group_name_H-M   'P 1'
#
loop_
_entity.id
_entity.type
_entity.pdbx_description
1 polymer ?
#
loop_
_entity_poly.entity_id
_entity_poly.type
_entity_poly.pdbx_seq_one_letter_code
_entity_poly.pdbx_strand_id
1 'polypeptide(L)'
;MEGDESDELIMDLEALIGRPREEFNIFPAERAAIFGEMEIEYTVPGYEGKVVDLSQHPDGLMIGHALKTARFRRCRAERVFVIEKDAIFNRFIEERVYKKYKAILISTSGQAPRAARYLIRRLHDELGLPIYIFTDGDVYGMHIAGVIIFGSANSAHIRQLHTPDAKWIGVWATDIVKYDLPSEPFSERDMKRLEELMRDPRYQAMPWRRELEKFREIRRKSELEAFSRYGLSYIVDEYLKEKMEEFLPLESRR
;
A
#
# COMPACT_ATOMS: atom_id res chain seq x y z
N MET A 1 3.97 -19.31 -17.40
CA MET A 1 3.31 -20.34 -18.22
C MET A 1 2.57 -21.34 -17.36
N GLU A 2 3.18 -22.25 -16.59
CA GLU A 2 2.38 -23.18 -15.72
C GLU A 2 1.69 -22.48 -14.52
N GLY A 3 2.22 -21.37 -14.00
CA GLY A 3 1.59 -20.62 -12.90
C GLY A 3 0.38 -19.80 -13.33
N ASP A 4 0.38 -19.25 -14.55
CA ASP A 4 -0.67 -18.35 -15.03
C ASP A 4 -1.99 -19.10 -15.31
N GLU A 5 -1.93 -20.31 -15.87
CA GLU A 5 -3.11 -21.14 -16.13
C GLU A 5 -3.77 -21.63 -14.83
N SER A 6 -2.97 -21.93 -13.80
CA SER A 6 -3.48 -22.31 -12.47
C SER A 6 -4.19 -21.13 -11.80
N ASP A 7 -3.63 -19.92 -11.90
CA ASP A 7 -4.22 -18.72 -11.30
C ASP A 7 -5.54 -18.30 -11.95
N GLU A 8 -5.70 -18.48 -13.26
CA GLU A 8 -6.96 -18.26 -13.98
C GLU A 8 -8.05 -19.26 -13.55
N LEU A 9 -7.73 -20.56 -13.51
CA LEU A 9 -8.67 -21.59 -13.06
C LEU A 9 -9.13 -21.39 -11.61
N ILE A 10 -8.21 -20.94 -10.75
CA ILE A 10 -8.55 -20.61 -9.37
C ILE A 10 -9.43 -19.35 -9.33
N MET A 11 -9.18 -18.32 -10.15
CA MET A 11 -10.06 -17.14 -10.23
C MET A 11 -11.47 -17.48 -10.68
N ASP A 12 -11.63 -18.34 -11.68
CA ASP A 12 -12.94 -18.79 -12.14
C ASP A 12 -13.70 -19.56 -11.05
N LEU A 13 -12.99 -20.38 -10.27
CA LEU A 13 -13.56 -21.07 -9.11
C LEU A 13 -13.99 -20.09 -8.02
N GLU A 14 -13.19 -19.06 -7.73
CA GLU A 14 -13.55 -18.01 -6.76
C GLU A 14 -14.79 -17.22 -7.21
N ALA A 15 -14.90 -16.92 -8.51
CA ALA A 15 -16.05 -16.23 -9.09
C ALA A 15 -17.33 -17.10 -9.05
N LEU A 16 -17.20 -18.40 -9.26
CA LEU A 16 -18.32 -19.35 -9.24
C LEU A 16 -18.84 -19.60 -7.81
N ILE A 17 -17.94 -19.77 -6.85
CA ILE A 17 -18.27 -20.12 -5.46
C ILE A 17 -18.54 -18.87 -4.61
N GLY A 18 -18.05 -17.70 -5.03
CA GLY A 18 -18.15 -16.45 -4.28
C GLY A 18 -17.31 -16.46 -3.00
N ARG A 19 -16.34 -17.37 -2.89
CA ARG A 19 -15.44 -17.51 -1.74
C ARG A 19 -13.98 -17.36 -2.17
N PRO A 20 -13.15 -16.68 -1.37
CA PRO A 20 -11.72 -16.54 -1.63
C PRO A 20 -11.00 -17.90 -1.68
N ARG A 21 -10.01 -18.04 -2.58
CA ARG A 21 -9.16 -19.25 -2.73
C ARG A 21 -8.48 -19.67 -1.44
N GLU A 22 -8.23 -18.69 -0.57
CA GLU A 22 -7.60 -18.88 0.74
C GLU A 22 -8.46 -19.73 1.70
N GLU A 23 -9.78 -19.83 1.49
CA GLU A 23 -10.65 -20.77 2.22
C GLU A 23 -10.39 -22.23 1.83
N PHE A 24 -9.72 -22.49 0.71
CA PHE A 24 -9.34 -23.82 0.24
C PHE A 24 -7.88 -24.17 0.54
N ASN A 25 -7.22 -23.42 1.45
CA ASN A 25 -5.80 -23.56 1.79
C ASN A 25 -4.83 -23.35 0.62
N ILE A 26 -5.24 -22.58 -0.40
CA ILE A 26 -4.37 -22.17 -1.50
C ILE A 26 -3.85 -20.77 -1.20
N PHE A 27 -2.54 -20.66 -0.96
CA PHE A 27 -1.87 -19.39 -0.63
C PHE A 27 -0.85 -19.03 -1.70
N PRO A 28 -0.90 -17.80 -2.27
CA PRO A 28 0.19 -17.29 -3.09
C PRO A 28 1.46 -17.12 -2.25
N ALA A 29 2.63 -17.00 -2.88
CA ALA A 29 3.84 -16.57 -2.19
C ALA A 29 3.66 -15.12 -1.68
N GLU A 30 3.44 -14.96 -0.37
CA GLU A 30 3.18 -13.67 0.25
C GLU A 30 4.49 -12.89 0.43
N ARG A 31 4.61 -11.74 -0.23
CA ARG A 31 5.72 -10.78 -0.11
C ARG A 31 5.19 -9.45 0.41
N ALA A 32 4.83 -9.43 1.69
CA ALA A 32 4.39 -8.20 2.36
C ALA A 32 4.78 -8.29 3.85
N ALA A 33 5.09 -7.15 4.44
CA ALA A 33 5.55 -7.06 5.83
C ALA A 33 4.83 -5.96 6.59
N ILE A 34 4.72 -6.11 7.92
CA ILE A 34 4.12 -5.12 8.82
C ILE A 34 5.08 -4.81 9.97
N PHE A 35 5.13 -3.54 10.39
CA PHE A 35 5.91 -3.09 11.53
C PHE A 35 5.18 -1.95 12.26
N GLY A 36 5.15 -1.96 13.59
CA GLY A 36 4.59 -0.84 14.37
C GLY A 36 4.31 -1.20 15.82
N GLU A 37 4.01 -0.20 16.66
CA GLU A 37 3.67 -0.41 18.08
C GLU A 37 2.24 -0.96 18.24
N MET A 38 2.08 -2.25 17.90
CA MET A 38 0.82 -2.97 17.97
C MET A 38 1.05 -4.43 18.42
N GLU A 39 0.21 -4.88 19.34
CA GLU A 39 0.11 -6.27 19.77
C GLU A 39 -1.04 -6.96 19.04
N ILE A 40 -0.74 -8.15 18.53
CA ILE A 40 -1.73 -9.07 17.94
C ILE A 40 -1.73 -10.39 18.70
N GLU A 41 -2.85 -11.08 18.70
CA GLU A 41 -2.98 -12.45 19.23
C GLU A 41 -3.35 -13.39 18.09
N TYR A 42 -2.55 -14.43 17.89
CA TYR A 42 -2.87 -15.46 16.91
C TYR A 42 -4.10 -16.27 17.31
N THR A 43 -4.91 -16.60 16.32
CA THR A 43 -6.15 -17.38 16.46
C THR A 43 -6.13 -18.68 15.66
N VAL A 44 -4.99 -18.99 15.02
CA VAL A 44 -4.83 -20.20 14.19
C VAL A 44 -4.44 -21.42 15.06
N PRO A 45 -4.86 -22.64 14.66
CA PRO A 45 -4.48 -23.88 15.34
C PRO A 45 -2.98 -24.02 15.61
N GLY A 46 -2.64 -24.28 16.88
CA GLY A 46 -1.27 -24.47 17.37
C GLY A 46 -0.57 -23.19 17.85
N TYR A 47 -1.19 -22.02 17.66
CA TYR A 47 -0.64 -20.73 18.07
C TYR A 47 -1.66 -19.87 18.84
N GLU A 48 -2.82 -20.43 19.19
CA GLU A 48 -3.90 -19.69 19.86
C GLU A 48 -3.43 -19.05 21.17
N GLY A 49 -3.82 -17.79 21.37
CA GLY A 49 -3.44 -17.05 22.57
C GLY A 49 -2.01 -16.51 22.56
N LYS A 50 -1.18 -16.88 21.57
CA LYS A 50 0.18 -16.34 21.46
C LYS A 50 0.12 -14.88 21.02
N VAL A 51 0.60 -14.01 21.90
CA VAL A 51 0.72 -12.56 21.65
C VAL A 51 2.07 -12.23 21.03
N VAL A 52 2.05 -11.39 20.01
CA VAL A 52 3.25 -10.85 19.35
C VAL A 52 3.14 -9.34 19.25
N ASP A 53 4.21 -8.65 19.60
CA ASP A 53 4.39 -7.22 19.36
C ASP A 53 5.10 -7.02 18.01
N LEU A 54 4.44 -6.34 17.08
CA LEU A 54 4.93 -6.13 15.72
C LEU A 54 6.18 -5.24 15.66
N SER A 55 6.51 -4.51 16.72
CA SER A 55 7.70 -3.66 16.80
C SER A 55 8.98 -4.41 17.18
N GLN A 56 8.87 -5.69 17.60
CA GLN A 56 10.01 -6.51 18.03
C GLN A 56 10.78 -7.15 16.86
N HIS A 57 10.30 -7.02 15.62
CA HIS A 57 10.91 -7.58 14.43
C HIS A 57 11.54 -6.48 13.58
N PRO A 58 12.86 -6.24 13.65
CA PRO A 58 13.52 -5.10 12.97
C PRO A 58 13.26 -5.02 11.46
N ASP A 59 13.12 -6.16 10.78
CA ASP A 59 12.86 -6.25 9.34
C ASP A 59 11.36 -6.28 8.99
N GLY A 60 10.50 -6.02 9.98
CA GLY A 60 9.07 -6.26 9.89
C GLY A 60 8.70 -7.74 10.02
N LEU A 61 7.42 -7.98 10.30
CA LEU A 61 6.85 -9.33 10.35
C LEU A 61 6.10 -9.62 9.06
N MET A 62 6.35 -10.77 8.43
CA MET A 62 5.66 -11.12 7.19
C MET A 62 4.15 -11.26 7.40
N ILE A 63 3.37 -10.69 6.49
CA ILE A 63 1.91 -10.76 6.51
C ILE A 63 1.48 -12.09 5.92
N GLY A 64 1.39 -13.08 6.81
CA GLY A 64 0.89 -14.43 6.59
C GLY A 64 -0.63 -14.59 6.69
N HIS A 65 -1.17 -15.76 6.34
CA HIS A 65 -2.55 -16.16 6.71
C HIS A 65 -2.83 -16.03 8.22
N ALA A 66 -1.87 -16.43 9.07
CA ALA A 66 -2.02 -16.34 10.52
C ALA A 66 -2.07 -14.89 11.01
N LEU A 67 -1.26 -14.01 10.42
CA LEU A 67 -1.20 -12.60 10.81
C LEU A 67 -2.44 -11.85 10.33
N LYS A 68 -2.85 -12.03 9.07
CA LYS A 68 -3.99 -11.32 8.50
C LYS A 68 -5.31 -11.59 9.23
N THR A 69 -5.43 -12.75 9.89
CA THR A 69 -6.62 -13.17 10.66
C THR A 69 -6.47 -13.00 12.17
N ALA A 70 -5.29 -12.58 12.66
CA ALA A 70 -5.03 -12.41 14.08
C ALA A 70 -5.97 -11.37 14.71
N ARG A 71 -6.25 -11.54 16.01
CA ARG A 71 -7.05 -10.59 16.79
C ARG A 71 -6.20 -9.40 17.19
N PHE A 72 -6.70 -8.20 16.92
CA PHE A 72 -6.03 -6.97 17.37
C PHE A 72 -6.20 -6.80 18.88
N ARG A 73 -5.10 -6.50 19.58
CA ARG A 73 -5.09 -6.28 21.03
C ARG A 73 -4.83 -4.82 21.36
N ARG A 74 -3.57 -4.45 21.56
CA ARG A 74 -3.16 -3.10 21.91
C ARG A 74 -2.60 -2.42 20.67
N CYS A 75 -3.16 -1.28 20.28
CA CYS A 75 -2.63 -0.48 19.18
C CYS A 75 -2.36 0.94 19.68
N ARG A 76 -1.13 1.45 19.48
CA ARG A 76 -0.77 2.85 19.79
C ARG A 76 -0.73 3.73 18.55
N ALA A 77 -0.96 3.15 17.38
CA ALA A 77 -0.94 3.89 16.14
C ALA A 77 -2.25 4.68 15.94
N GLU A 78 -2.13 5.81 15.25
CA GLU A 78 -3.20 6.70 14.85
C GLU A 78 -3.38 6.70 13.32
N ARG A 79 -2.56 5.94 12.58
CA ARG A 79 -2.58 5.83 11.11
C ARG A 79 -1.79 4.64 10.61
N VAL A 80 -1.97 4.33 9.32
CA VAL A 80 -1.21 3.29 8.61
C VAL A 80 -0.53 3.91 7.39
N PHE A 81 0.76 3.65 7.22
CA PHE A 81 1.50 3.92 5.98
C PHE A 81 1.70 2.62 5.22
N VAL A 82 1.14 2.55 4.02
CA VAL A 82 1.33 1.45 3.07
C VAL A 82 2.36 1.88 2.05
N ILE A 83 3.44 1.13 1.92
CA ILE A 83 4.65 1.50 1.18
C ILE A 83 4.92 0.43 0.14
N GLU A 84 5.11 0.82 -1.10
CA GLU A 84 5.35 -0.12 -2.19
C GLU A 84 6.71 -0.84 -2.09
N LYS A 85 7.77 -0.09 -1.76
CA LYS A 85 9.17 -0.56 -1.83
C LYS A 85 9.72 -0.92 -0.45
N ASP A 86 10.32 -2.10 -0.35
CA ASP A 86 10.95 -2.58 0.89
C ASP A 86 12.09 -1.67 1.36
N ALA A 87 12.88 -1.10 0.43
CA ALA A 87 13.95 -0.18 0.78
C ALA A 87 13.44 1.07 1.54
N ILE A 88 12.28 1.59 1.14
CA ILE A 88 11.64 2.75 1.78
C ILE A 88 11.00 2.34 3.11
N PHE A 89 10.37 1.16 3.15
CA PHE A 89 9.82 0.59 4.38
C PHE A 89 10.90 0.42 5.46
N ASN A 90 12.04 -0.20 5.13
CA ASN A 90 13.16 -0.38 6.05
C ASN A 90 13.71 0.96 6.52
N ARG A 91 13.85 1.93 5.61
CA ARG A 91 14.25 3.29 5.98
C ARG A 91 13.26 3.94 6.94
N PHE A 92 11.96 3.76 6.77
CA PHE A 92 10.96 4.30 7.68
C PHE A 92 11.04 3.68 9.08
N ILE A 93 11.46 2.42 9.18
CA ILE A 93 11.76 1.77 10.47
C ILE A 93 13.01 2.38 11.10
N GLU A 94 14.11 2.49 10.35
CA GLU A 94 15.38 3.08 10.80
C GLU A 94 15.19 4.51 11.33
N GLU A 95 14.43 5.32 10.59
CA GLU A 95 14.09 6.71 10.92
C GLU A 95 12.97 6.84 11.97
N ARG A 96 12.48 5.71 12.49
CA ARG A 96 11.44 5.63 13.52
C ARG A 96 10.16 6.38 13.16
N VAL A 97 9.77 6.35 11.88
CA VAL A 97 8.52 6.97 11.38
C VAL A 97 7.31 6.46 12.15
N TYR A 98 7.29 5.16 12.48
CA TYR A 98 6.27 4.53 13.30
C TYR A 98 6.09 5.19 14.68
N LYS A 99 7.14 5.74 15.29
CA LYS A 99 7.06 6.52 16.54
C LYS A 99 6.74 7.99 16.27
N LYS A 100 7.48 8.62 15.36
CA LYS A 100 7.33 10.05 15.01
C LYS A 100 5.89 10.40 14.61
N TYR A 101 5.27 9.50 13.84
CA TYR A 101 3.91 9.67 13.30
C TYR A 101 2.91 8.68 13.89
N LYS A 102 3.22 7.99 15.00
CA LYS A 102 2.34 6.98 15.62
C LYS A 102 1.67 6.11 14.56
N ALA A 103 2.47 5.42 13.75
CA ALA A 103 2.00 4.75 12.55
C ALA A 103 2.31 3.25 12.58
N ILE A 104 1.43 2.47 11.96
CA ILE A 104 1.77 1.13 11.47
C ILE A 104 2.33 1.29 10.07
N LEU A 105 3.45 0.64 9.79
CA LEU A 105 4.08 0.57 8.48
C LEU A 105 3.73 -0.78 7.85
N ILE A 106 3.34 -0.78 6.59
CA ILE A 106 3.10 -2.00 5.80
C ILE A 106 3.88 -1.88 4.50
N SER A 107 4.76 -2.84 4.21
CA SER A 107 5.32 -3.01 2.88
C SER A 107 4.47 -3.95 2.04
N THR A 108 4.24 -3.61 0.77
CA THR A 108 3.54 -4.47 -0.20
C THR A 108 4.47 -5.14 -1.21
N SER A 109 5.76 -4.78 -1.21
CA SER A 109 6.78 -5.27 -2.16
C SER A 109 6.28 -5.26 -3.63
N GLY A 110 5.70 -4.14 -4.05
CA GLY A 110 4.99 -3.98 -5.33
C GLY A 110 3.47 -4.12 -5.20
N GLN A 111 2.85 -4.89 -6.11
CA GLN A 111 1.40 -5.08 -6.15
C GLN A 111 0.90 -5.78 -4.87
N ALA A 112 0.06 -5.07 -4.09
CA ALA A 112 -0.39 -5.52 -2.78
C ALA A 112 -1.05 -6.92 -2.81
N PRO A 113 -0.46 -7.92 -2.12
CA PRO A 113 -1.06 -9.24 -1.97
C PRO A 113 -2.43 -9.17 -1.29
N ARG A 114 -3.26 -10.18 -1.51
CA ARG A 114 -4.63 -10.23 -0.94
C ARG A 114 -4.62 -10.20 0.59
N ALA A 115 -3.67 -10.89 1.23
CA ALA A 115 -3.52 -10.86 2.68
C ALA A 115 -3.19 -9.46 3.22
N ALA A 116 -2.28 -8.75 2.55
CA ALA A 116 -1.95 -7.37 2.90
C ALA A 116 -3.17 -6.45 2.73
N ARG A 117 -3.90 -6.55 1.61
CA ARG A 117 -5.12 -5.76 1.37
C ARG A 117 -6.21 -6.03 2.41
N TYR A 118 -6.41 -7.30 2.76
CA TYR A 118 -7.35 -7.69 3.81
C TYR A 118 -6.95 -7.09 5.18
N LEU A 119 -5.67 -7.19 5.54
CA LEU A 119 -5.18 -6.62 6.80
C LEU A 119 -5.30 -5.09 6.83
N ILE A 120 -4.96 -4.40 5.72
CA ILE A 120 -5.13 -2.95 5.57
C ILE A 120 -6.59 -2.56 5.80
N ARG A 121 -7.52 -3.30 5.19
CA ARG A 121 -8.96 -3.06 5.36
C ARG A 121 -9.41 -3.27 6.81
N ARG A 122 -8.92 -4.31 7.49
CA ARG A 122 -9.22 -4.55 8.91
C ARG A 122 -8.69 -3.45 9.81
N LEU A 123 -7.46 -2.98 9.59
CA LEU A 123 -6.89 -1.85 10.35
C LEU A 123 -7.73 -0.58 10.19
N HIS A 124 -8.28 -0.35 9.00
CA HIS A 124 -9.21 0.75 8.78
C HIS A 124 -10.55 0.53 9.48
N ASP A 125 -11.23 -0.58 9.22
CA ASP A 125 -12.62 -0.79 9.65
C ASP A 125 -12.76 -1.12 11.14
N GLU A 126 -11.85 -1.92 11.70
CA GLU A 126 -11.93 -2.36 13.10
C GLU A 126 -11.31 -1.34 14.08
N LEU A 127 -10.28 -0.62 13.64
CA LEU A 127 -9.54 0.33 14.49
C LEU A 127 -9.76 1.79 14.11
N GLY A 128 -10.44 2.09 13.01
CA GLY A 128 -10.67 3.46 12.55
C GLY A 128 -9.40 4.17 12.06
N LEU A 129 -8.34 3.42 11.70
CA LEU A 129 -7.07 4.03 11.33
C LEU A 129 -7.11 4.56 9.89
N PRO A 130 -6.79 5.84 9.65
CA PRO A 130 -6.63 6.36 8.30
C PRO A 130 -5.46 5.66 7.59
N ILE A 131 -5.67 5.30 6.33
CA ILE A 131 -4.70 4.60 5.49
C ILE A 131 -4.10 5.57 4.48
N TYR A 132 -2.77 5.63 4.44
CA TYR A 132 -2.00 6.49 3.55
C TYR A 132 -1.06 5.63 2.71
N ILE A 133 -1.07 5.81 1.39
CA ILE A 133 -0.36 4.95 0.44
C ILE A 133 0.77 5.74 -0.23
N PHE A 134 1.97 5.15 -0.20
CA PHE A 134 3.19 5.61 -0.85
C PHE A 134 3.65 4.61 -1.91
N THR A 135 3.69 5.06 -3.15
CA THR A 135 4.12 4.30 -4.33
C THR A 135 5.08 5.11 -5.18
N ASP A 136 5.72 4.47 -6.15
CA ASP A 136 6.55 5.15 -7.13
C ASP A 136 5.74 6.20 -7.91
N GLY A 137 6.44 7.26 -8.35
CA GLY A 137 5.91 8.35 -9.15
C GLY A 137 5.76 7.96 -10.60
N ASP A 138 4.93 6.96 -10.89
CA ASP A 138 4.61 6.52 -12.23
C ASP A 138 3.18 5.96 -12.35
N VAL A 139 2.83 5.49 -13.54
CA VAL A 139 1.49 4.94 -13.83
C VAL A 139 1.25 3.58 -13.17
N TYR A 140 2.28 2.84 -12.80
CA TYR A 140 2.17 1.56 -12.10
C TYR A 140 2.00 1.77 -10.60
N GLY A 141 2.76 2.67 -9.99
CA GLY A 141 2.60 3.11 -8.61
C GLY A 141 1.22 3.72 -8.37
N MET A 142 0.71 4.53 -9.30
CA MET A 142 -0.68 4.99 -9.28
C MET A 142 -1.66 3.80 -9.33
N HIS A 143 -1.39 2.80 -10.18
CA HIS A 143 -2.26 1.64 -10.29
C HIS A 143 -2.28 0.79 -9.01
N ILE A 144 -1.13 0.59 -8.35
CA ILE A 144 -1.01 -0.13 -7.08
C ILE A 144 -1.89 0.52 -6.01
N ALA A 145 -1.79 1.85 -5.87
CA ALA A 145 -2.65 2.60 -4.96
C ALA A 145 -4.14 2.45 -5.33
N GLY A 146 -4.46 2.52 -6.62
CA GLY A 146 -5.82 2.30 -7.13
C GLY A 146 -6.38 0.92 -6.81
N VAL A 147 -5.57 -0.15 -6.82
CA VAL A 147 -6.03 -1.49 -6.46
C VAL A 147 -6.36 -1.60 -4.96
N ILE A 148 -5.61 -0.92 -4.10
CA ILE A 148 -5.92 -0.87 -2.66
C ILE A 148 -7.24 -0.11 -2.43
N ILE A 149 -7.46 0.99 -3.16
CA ILE A 149 -8.62 1.89 -2.96
C ILE A 149 -9.89 1.35 -3.62
N PHE A 150 -9.82 1.01 -4.91
CA PHE A 150 -10.97 0.63 -5.74
C PHE A 150 -11.15 -0.88 -5.91
N GLY A 151 -10.14 -1.67 -5.52
CA GLY A 151 -10.08 -3.09 -5.82
C GLY A 151 -9.57 -3.41 -7.22
N SER A 152 -9.37 -4.70 -7.48
CA SER A 152 -8.95 -5.25 -8.77
C SER A 152 -10.15 -5.90 -9.48
N ALA A 153 -10.20 -5.81 -10.81
CA ALA A 153 -11.25 -6.47 -11.62
C ALA A 153 -11.31 -7.98 -11.30
N ASN A 154 -10.13 -8.60 -11.20
CA ASN A 154 -9.92 -10.01 -10.86
C ASN A 154 -10.43 -10.42 -9.47
N SER A 155 -10.79 -9.48 -8.60
CA SER A 155 -11.31 -9.77 -7.26
C SER A 155 -12.57 -8.98 -6.95
N ALA A 156 -13.27 -8.49 -7.98
CA ALA A 156 -14.48 -7.68 -7.83
C ALA A 156 -15.60 -8.43 -7.07
N HIS A 157 -15.58 -9.77 -7.08
CA HIS A 157 -16.50 -10.62 -6.34
C HIS A 157 -16.22 -10.63 -4.82
N ILE A 158 -15.06 -10.15 -4.35
CA ILE A 158 -14.65 -10.16 -2.94
C ILE A 158 -14.66 -8.75 -2.39
N ARG A 159 -15.76 -8.38 -1.75
CA ARG A 159 -15.99 -7.01 -1.25
C ARG A 159 -15.00 -6.59 -0.16
N GLN A 160 -14.33 -7.52 0.52
CA GLN A 160 -13.50 -7.27 1.70
C GLN A 160 -12.02 -6.96 1.39
N LEU A 161 -11.65 -6.73 0.12
CA LEU A 161 -10.25 -6.56 -0.31
C LEU A 161 -9.85 -5.15 -0.77
N HIS A 162 -10.72 -4.15 -0.59
CA HIS A 162 -10.42 -2.78 -0.96
C HIS A 162 -10.85 -1.80 0.14
N THR A 163 -10.14 -0.67 0.23
CA THR A 163 -10.30 0.36 1.25
C THR A 163 -10.53 1.71 0.57
N PRO A 164 -11.78 2.06 0.20
CA PRO A 164 -12.11 3.28 -0.54
C PRO A 164 -11.65 4.59 0.13
N ASP A 165 -11.62 4.62 1.46
CA ASP A 165 -11.23 5.80 2.24
C ASP A 165 -9.70 5.97 2.37
N ALA A 166 -8.92 5.00 1.85
CA ALA A 166 -7.48 5.12 1.81
C ALA A 166 -7.05 6.25 0.86
N LYS A 167 -5.97 6.94 1.21
CA LYS A 167 -5.49 8.12 0.48
C LYS A 167 -4.15 7.81 -0.16
N TRP A 168 -4.07 7.94 -1.47
CA TRP A 168 -2.80 7.95 -2.19
C TRP A 168 -2.14 9.32 -2.02
N ILE A 169 -1.05 9.38 -1.26
CA ILE A 169 -0.39 10.64 -0.90
C ILE A 169 0.94 10.88 -1.63
N GLY A 170 1.29 9.95 -2.52
CA GLY A 170 2.34 10.14 -3.51
C GLY A 170 3.14 8.87 -3.79
N VAL A 171 4.18 8.95 -4.61
CA VAL A 171 4.66 10.16 -5.31
C VAL A 171 3.72 10.53 -6.46
N TRP A 172 3.26 11.78 -6.51
CA TRP A 172 2.42 12.26 -7.60
C TRP A 172 3.24 12.78 -8.78
N ALA A 173 2.63 12.88 -9.96
CA ALA A 173 3.25 13.50 -11.13
C ALA A 173 3.60 14.97 -10.86
N THR A 174 2.75 15.67 -10.12
CA THR A 174 3.05 17.04 -9.65
C THR A 174 4.22 17.10 -8.68
N ASP A 175 4.42 16.05 -7.87
CA ASP A 175 5.53 16.01 -6.89
C ASP A 175 6.88 15.90 -7.60
N ILE A 176 6.95 15.16 -8.72
CA ILE A 176 8.18 15.06 -9.53
C ILE A 176 8.68 16.45 -9.94
N VAL A 177 7.77 17.32 -10.36
CA VAL A 177 8.11 18.70 -10.75
C VAL A 177 8.38 19.57 -9.52
N LYS A 178 7.53 19.47 -8.50
CA LYS A 178 7.60 20.33 -7.31
C LYS A 178 8.90 20.16 -6.52
N TYR A 179 9.36 18.92 -6.34
CA TYR A 179 10.57 18.62 -5.59
C TYR A 179 11.79 18.37 -6.51
N ASP A 180 11.67 18.67 -7.81
CA ASP A 180 12.73 18.47 -8.81
C ASP A 180 13.31 17.04 -8.83
N LEU A 181 12.46 16.03 -8.63
CA LEU A 181 12.91 14.66 -8.37
C LEU A 181 13.68 14.09 -9.57
N PRO A 182 14.79 13.36 -9.33
CA PRO A 182 15.43 12.53 -10.33
C PRO A 182 14.41 11.65 -11.03
N SER A 183 14.30 11.83 -12.34
CA SER A 183 13.25 11.19 -13.12
C SER A 183 13.76 10.70 -14.45
N GLU A 184 13.08 9.72 -15.02
CA GLU A 184 13.39 9.10 -16.31
C GLU A 184 12.24 9.31 -17.29
N PRO A 185 12.50 9.39 -18.60
CA PRO A 185 11.45 9.49 -19.59
C PRO A 185 10.58 8.22 -19.60
N PHE A 186 9.28 8.38 -19.89
CA PHE A 186 8.37 7.26 -20.10
C PHE A 186 8.79 6.41 -21.29
N SER A 187 8.70 5.10 -21.13
CA SER A 187 8.76 4.13 -22.22
C SER A 187 7.44 4.08 -23.00
N GLU A 188 7.43 3.41 -24.15
CA GLU A 188 6.19 3.14 -24.89
C GLU A 188 5.16 2.35 -24.06
N ARG A 189 5.64 1.46 -23.17
CA ARG A 189 4.77 0.69 -22.28
C ARG A 189 4.12 1.60 -21.23
N ASP A 190 4.89 2.52 -20.65
CA ASP A 190 4.39 3.52 -19.70
C ASP A 190 3.34 4.40 -20.36
N MET A 191 3.61 4.88 -21.59
CA MET A 191 2.66 5.68 -22.38
C MET A 191 1.38 4.92 -22.71
N LYS A 192 1.47 3.64 -23.09
CA LYS A 192 0.30 2.80 -23.34
C LYS A 192 -0.54 2.64 -22.07
N ARG A 193 0.13 2.35 -20.94
CA ARG A 193 -0.55 2.18 -19.65
C ARG A 193 -1.22 3.46 -19.17
N LEU A 194 -0.59 4.62 -19.40
CA LEU A 194 -1.17 5.93 -19.13
C LEU A 194 -2.51 6.11 -19.86
N GLU A 195 -2.54 5.84 -21.17
CA GLU A 195 -3.75 5.98 -21.98
C GLU A 195 -4.86 4.99 -21.57
N GLU A 196 -4.50 3.80 -21.10
CA GLU A 196 -5.46 2.85 -20.51
C GLU A 196 -6.09 3.41 -19.23
N LEU A 197 -5.27 3.92 -18.29
CA LEU A 197 -5.75 4.51 -17.04
C LEU A 197 -6.60 5.77 -17.27
N MET A 198 -6.24 6.59 -18.26
CA MET A 198 -7.02 7.77 -18.64
C MET A 198 -8.44 7.44 -19.15
N ARG A 199 -8.69 6.21 -19.63
CA ARG A 199 -10.01 5.76 -20.08
C ARG A 199 -10.81 5.05 -18.99
N ASP A 200 -10.15 4.63 -17.90
CA ASP A 200 -10.77 3.89 -16.83
C ASP A 200 -11.65 4.82 -15.95
N PRO A 201 -12.95 4.52 -15.75
CA PRO A 201 -13.86 5.33 -14.94
C PRO A 201 -13.37 5.60 -13.50
N ARG A 202 -12.59 4.69 -12.92
CA ARG A 202 -12.08 4.80 -11.54
C ARG A 202 -11.10 5.97 -11.36
N TYR A 203 -10.42 6.36 -12.43
CA TYR A 203 -9.37 7.38 -12.41
C TYR A 203 -9.86 8.75 -12.94
N GLN A 204 -11.17 8.91 -13.14
CA GLN A 204 -11.73 10.17 -13.69
C GLN A 204 -11.92 11.27 -12.64
N ALA A 205 -11.96 10.89 -11.36
CA ALA A 205 -12.11 11.83 -10.25
C ALA A 205 -10.77 12.43 -9.83
N MET A 206 -10.81 13.56 -9.12
CA MET A 206 -9.62 14.11 -8.45
C MET A 206 -9.19 13.22 -7.28
N PRO A 207 -7.89 13.10 -6.99
CA PRO A 207 -6.75 13.74 -7.68
C PRO A 207 -6.27 12.97 -8.94
N TRP A 208 -6.78 11.76 -9.20
CA TRP A 208 -6.28 10.83 -10.23
C TRP A 208 -6.20 11.44 -11.62
N ARG A 209 -7.27 12.09 -12.08
CA ARG A 209 -7.31 12.68 -13.43
C ARG A 209 -6.25 13.77 -13.60
N ARG A 210 -6.08 14.64 -12.60
CA ARG A 210 -5.03 15.69 -12.61
C ARG A 210 -3.65 15.07 -12.74
N GLU A 211 -3.36 14.03 -11.96
CA GLU A 211 -2.04 13.38 -12.00
C GLU A 211 -1.79 12.63 -13.31
N LEU A 212 -2.81 12.00 -13.90
CA LEU A 212 -2.70 11.38 -15.23
C LEU A 212 -2.43 12.42 -16.33
N GLU A 213 -3.15 13.54 -16.31
CA GLU A 213 -2.93 14.65 -17.24
C GLU A 213 -1.51 15.22 -17.05
N LYS A 214 -1.04 15.35 -15.81
CA LYS A 214 0.32 15.82 -15.52
C LYS A 214 1.38 14.82 -15.98
N PHE A 215 1.20 13.52 -15.78
CA PHE A 215 2.09 12.49 -16.35
C PHE A 215 2.16 12.57 -17.87
N ARG A 216 1.03 12.84 -18.55
CA ARG A 216 0.98 13.02 -20.01
C ARG A 216 1.76 14.25 -20.48
N GLU A 217 1.72 15.32 -19.70
CA GLU A 217 2.46 16.56 -19.95
C GLU A 217 3.96 16.36 -19.79
N ILE A 218 4.40 15.85 -18.63
CA ILE A 218 5.83 15.76 -18.30
C ILE A 218 6.50 14.54 -18.97
N ARG A 219 5.75 13.46 -19.21
CA ARG A 219 6.23 12.17 -19.77
C ARG A 219 7.45 11.60 -19.05
N ARG A 220 7.44 11.70 -17.72
CA ARG A 220 8.54 11.29 -16.84
C ARG A 220 8.02 10.56 -15.61
N LYS A 221 8.79 9.57 -15.16
CA LYS A 221 8.59 8.80 -13.94
C LYS A 221 9.70 9.01 -12.94
N SER A 222 9.42 8.81 -11.66
CA SER A 222 10.41 8.86 -10.58
C SER A 222 10.18 7.69 -9.64
N GLU A 223 11.26 7.02 -9.21
CA GLU A 223 11.19 6.03 -8.15
C GLU A 223 11.10 6.73 -6.78
N LEU A 224 10.52 6.07 -5.77
CA LEU A 224 10.53 6.56 -4.38
C LEU A 224 11.96 6.75 -3.86
N GLU A 225 12.92 5.96 -4.33
CA GLU A 225 14.32 6.05 -3.93
C GLU A 225 14.99 7.34 -4.42
N ALA A 226 14.39 8.06 -5.38
CA ALA A 226 14.91 9.32 -5.91
C ALA A 226 15.08 10.41 -4.84
N PHE A 227 14.30 10.35 -3.75
CA PHE A 227 14.46 11.27 -2.61
C PHE A 227 15.81 11.14 -1.91
N SER A 228 16.50 10.00 -2.04
CA SER A 228 17.83 9.79 -1.45
C SER A 228 18.88 10.77 -1.97
N ARG A 229 18.67 11.38 -3.15
CA ARG A 229 19.54 12.42 -3.69
C ARG A 229 19.65 13.64 -2.78
N TYR A 230 18.59 13.96 -2.04
CA TYR A 230 18.53 15.11 -1.13
C TYR A 230 18.95 14.77 0.31
N GLY A 231 19.41 13.53 0.54
CA GLY A 231 19.69 12.98 1.85
C GLY A 231 18.73 11.84 2.21
N LEU A 232 19.23 10.87 2.97
CA LEU A 232 18.46 9.66 3.29
C LEU A 232 17.15 9.99 4.01
N SER A 233 17.17 10.97 4.91
CA SER A 233 16.04 11.37 5.75
C SER A 233 15.08 12.37 5.08
N TYR A 234 15.40 12.90 3.88
CA TYR A 234 14.58 13.94 3.21
C TYR A 234 13.13 13.50 2.98
N ILE A 235 12.93 12.23 2.60
CA ILE A 235 11.59 11.67 2.41
C ILE A 235 10.74 11.73 3.68
N VAL A 236 11.36 11.62 4.86
CA VAL A 236 10.68 11.61 6.17
C VAL A 236 10.50 13.03 6.70
N ASP A 237 11.56 13.83 6.67
CA ASP A 237 11.63 15.10 7.40
C ASP A 237 10.94 16.24 6.64
N GLU A 238 10.98 16.22 5.29
CA GLU A 238 10.39 17.25 4.44
C GLU A 238 9.14 16.72 3.72
N TYR A 239 9.30 15.71 2.87
CA TYR A 239 8.23 15.27 1.97
C TYR A 239 7.03 14.68 2.72
N LEU A 240 7.27 13.69 3.59
CA LEU A 240 6.21 13.08 4.39
C LEU A 240 5.55 14.11 5.30
N LYS A 241 6.33 15.00 5.92
CA LYS A 241 5.81 16.07 6.78
C LYS A 241 4.83 16.97 6.03
N GLU A 242 5.21 17.46 4.85
CA GLU A 242 4.36 18.33 4.04
C GLU A 242 3.08 17.61 3.58
N LYS A 243 3.20 16.34 3.15
CA LYS A 243 2.03 15.52 2.81
C LYS A 243 1.10 15.33 4.01
N MET A 244 1.65 15.04 5.19
CA MET A 244 0.83 14.88 6.38
C MET A 244 0.12 16.19 6.76
N GLU A 245 0.74 17.36 6.55
CA GLU A 245 0.06 18.64 6.73
C GLU A 245 -1.10 18.83 5.73
N GLU A 246 -0.93 18.45 4.47
CA GLU A 246 -1.98 18.51 3.44
C GLU A 246 -3.18 17.61 3.79
N PHE A 247 -2.92 16.43 4.36
CA PHE A 247 -3.93 15.38 4.54
C PHE A 247 -4.48 15.22 5.97
N LEU A 248 -3.86 15.82 6.97
CA LEU A 248 -4.36 15.83 8.35
C LEU A 248 -5.31 17.02 8.58
N PRO A 249 -6.44 16.80 9.28
CA PRO A 249 -7.29 17.88 9.76
C PRO A 249 -6.49 18.90 10.59
N LEU A 250 -6.84 20.17 10.50
CA LEU A 250 -6.19 21.27 11.25
C LEU A 250 -6.11 21.02 12.76
N GLU A 251 -7.06 20.25 13.31
CA GLU A 251 -7.16 19.92 14.73
C GLU A 251 -6.11 18.90 15.22
N SER A 252 -5.53 18.12 14.30
CA SER A 252 -4.50 17.11 14.61
C SER A 252 -3.07 17.65 14.54
N ARG A 253 -2.89 18.97 14.32
CA ARG A 253 -1.58 19.65 14.19
C ARG A 253 -1.02 20.18 15.52
N ARG A 254 -1.44 19.61 16.65
CA ARG A 254 -1.02 20.00 18.00
C ARG A 254 -0.06 19.00 18.63
#